data_AF-A0A1Y1RSM6-F1
#
_entry.id   AF-A0A1Y1RSM6-F1
#
_cell.length_a   1.000
_cell.length_b   1.000
_cell.length_c   1.000
_cell.angle_alpha   90.00
_cell.angle_beta   90.00
_cell.angle_gamma   90.00
#
_symmetry.space_group_name_H-M   'P 1'
#
loop_
_entity.id
_entity.type
_entity.pdbx_description
1 polymer ?
#
loop_
_entity_poly.entity_id
_entity_poly.type
_entity_poly.pdbx_seq_one_letter_code
_entity_poly.pdbx_strand_id
1 'polypeptide(L)'
;MLAAIILALASLALINRLVYGPGGQVRAYFAAVREGNGSQALGILGAQVPDASAAMLNGEALKSSMAELKDLQTEGVTITDGGERATVTVSYTLAGEPQSTDFQLHKVGSHWGVFDRWAIDAGALPTVHLTSGAVEAATLNSTKVAVADGERSFAVLYPGRYTVTYESALYSAGSQSVNVTAATGQATELTIALEPSETAKASVQQQVGTYLDSCATQNSLYPSGCPFEYDFSGRVDGDVTWSITSYPQPAVTLAGGTWELGKSQGTAEISFTELDLYTGKTQQVTETVTFTLAGSLAPTGDQLTFTPAP
;
A
#
# COMPACT_ATOMS: atom_id res chain seq x y z
N MET A 1 29.25 35.15 46.51
CA MET A 1 27.79 35.00 46.35
C MET A 1 27.29 35.56 45.01
N LEU A 2 27.61 36.82 44.66
CA LEU A 2 27.18 37.45 43.39
C LEU A 2 27.63 36.69 42.13
N ALA A 3 28.90 36.26 42.05
CA ALA A 3 29.43 35.54 40.88
C ALA A 3 28.75 34.16 40.66
N ALA A 4 28.42 33.46 41.75
CA ALA A 4 27.69 32.18 41.68
C ALA A 4 26.24 32.37 41.19
N ILE A 5 25.60 33.47 41.58
CA ILE A 5 24.25 33.84 41.10
C ILE A 5 24.29 34.23 39.62
N ILE A 6 25.30 34.98 39.17
CA ILE A 6 25.47 35.35 37.76
C ILE A 6 25.74 34.12 36.89
N LEU A 7 26.58 33.18 37.35
CA LEU A 7 26.84 31.92 36.66
C LEU A 7 25.59 31.01 36.61
N ALA A 8 24.82 30.95 37.69
CA ALA A 8 23.55 30.23 37.73
C ALA A 8 22.49 30.85 36.80
N LEU A 9 22.39 32.18 36.75
CA LEU A 9 21.49 32.90 35.84
C LEU A 9 21.94 32.77 34.37
N ALA A 10 23.24 32.79 34.09
CA ALA A 10 23.77 32.60 32.74
C ALA A 10 23.59 31.16 32.24
N SER A 11 23.81 30.17 33.09
CA SER A 11 23.56 28.75 32.77
C SER A 11 22.07 28.47 32.61
N LEU A 12 21.22 29.02 33.47
CA LEU A 12 19.76 28.94 33.32
C LEU A 12 19.33 29.64 32.03
N ALA A 13 19.84 30.83 31.72
CA ALA A 13 19.54 31.53 30.48
C ALA A 13 19.99 30.76 29.24
N LEU A 14 21.13 30.06 29.28
CA LEU A 14 21.62 29.24 28.18
C LEU A 14 20.75 27.98 27.96
N ILE A 15 20.43 27.26 29.04
CA ILE A 15 19.54 26.08 29.01
C ILE A 15 18.14 26.50 28.55
N ASN A 16 17.66 27.65 29.03
CA ASN A 16 16.36 28.18 28.67
C ASN A 16 16.32 28.68 27.22
N ARG A 17 17.40 29.27 26.70
CA ARG A 17 17.50 29.69 25.28
C ARG A 17 17.57 28.49 24.34
N LEU A 18 18.16 27.37 24.79
CA LEU A 18 18.09 26.09 24.10
C LEU A 18 16.65 25.56 24.07
N VAL A 19 15.91 25.60 25.19
CA VAL A 19 14.55 25.04 25.32
C VAL A 19 13.46 25.93 24.70
N TYR A 20 13.54 27.24 24.88
CA TYR A 20 12.50 28.21 24.49
C TYR A 20 12.85 29.02 23.24
N GLY A 21 14.07 28.90 22.72
CA GLY A 21 14.47 29.51 21.45
C GLY A 21 13.82 28.84 20.23
N PRO A 22 14.05 29.36 19.01
CA PRO A 22 13.41 28.88 17.79
C PRO A 22 13.55 27.38 17.57
N GLY A 23 14.78 26.86 17.72
CA GLY A 23 15.05 25.41 17.58
C GLY A 23 14.37 24.56 18.65
N GLY A 24 14.07 25.13 19.82
CA GLY A 24 13.31 24.45 20.88
C GLY A 24 11.86 24.18 20.48
N GLN A 25 11.20 25.15 19.83
CA GLN A 25 9.84 24.98 19.31
C GLN A 25 9.76 23.87 18.25
N VAL A 26 10.71 23.86 17.32
CA VAL A 26 10.78 22.81 16.28
C VAL A 26 11.02 21.43 16.90
N ARG A 27 11.92 21.31 17.88
CA ARG A 27 12.11 20.03 18.60
C ARG A 27 10.87 19.58 19.37
N ALA A 28 10.18 20.51 20.02
CA ALA A 28 8.93 20.22 20.73
C ALA A 28 7.83 19.73 19.78
N TYR A 29 7.74 20.33 18.59
CA TYR A 29 6.86 19.87 17.52
C TYR A 29 7.18 18.42 17.12
N PHE A 30 8.44 18.12 16.78
CA PHE A 30 8.84 16.76 16.42
C PHE A 30 8.60 15.73 17.54
N ALA A 31 8.80 16.11 18.80
CA ALA A 31 8.49 15.25 19.94
C ALA A 31 6.99 14.92 19.99
N ALA A 32 6.12 15.92 19.87
CA ALA A 32 4.68 15.74 19.87
C ALA A 32 4.20 14.85 18.70
N VAL A 33 4.76 15.03 17.50
CA VAL A 33 4.44 14.19 16.34
C VAL A 33 4.86 12.72 16.58
N ARG A 34 6.08 12.48 17.09
CA ARG A 34 6.56 11.12 17.40
C ARG A 34 5.75 10.43 18.50
N GLU A 35 5.22 11.19 19.45
CA GLU A 35 4.32 10.69 20.49
C GLU A 35 2.90 10.45 19.98
N GLY A 36 2.60 10.86 18.74
CA GLY A 36 1.26 10.81 18.17
C GLY A 36 0.32 11.82 18.81
N ASN A 37 0.83 12.86 19.48
CA ASN A 37 0.03 13.91 20.10
C ASN A 37 -0.22 15.05 19.09
N GLY A 38 -1.22 14.83 18.26
CA GLY A 38 -1.70 15.75 17.25
C GLY A 38 -2.09 17.12 17.78
N SER A 39 -2.86 17.15 18.86
CA SER A 39 -3.31 18.40 19.48
C SER A 39 -2.15 19.29 19.91
N GLN A 40 -1.10 18.69 20.50
CA GLN A 40 0.09 19.43 20.91
C GLN A 40 0.92 19.85 19.69
N ALA A 41 1.12 18.95 18.72
CA ALA A 41 1.86 19.26 17.50
C ALA A 41 1.22 20.41 16.73
N LEU A 42 -0.10 20.36 16.51
CA LEU A 42 -0.88 21.43 15.87
C LEU A 42 -0.82 22.74 16.65
N GLY A 43 -0.90 22.68 17.98
CA GLY A 43 -0.80 23.86 18.83
C GLY A 43 0.58 24.54 18.77
N ILE A 44 1.66 23.77 18.66
CA ILE A 44 3.03 24.30 18.49
C ILE A 44 3.21 24.86 17.08
N LEU A 45 2.71 24.14 16.08
CA LEU A 45 2.84 24.51 14.67
C LEU A 45 2.01 25.76 14.33
N GLY A 46 0.91 25.99 15.04
CA GLY A 46 0.01 27.13 14.81
C GLY A 46 -0.70 27.08 13.46
N ALA A 47 -0.76 25.92 12.82
CA ALA A 47 -1.28 25.76 11.47
C ALA A 47 -2.82 25.71 11.43
N GLN A 48 -3.39 26.22 10.34
CA GLN A 48 -4.81 26.09 10.02
C GLN A 48 -5.07 24.71 9.41
N VAL A 49 -6.07 24.01 9.94
CA VAL A 49 -6.51 22.72 9.38
C VAL A 49 -7.44 23.01 8.19
N PRO A 50 -7.11 22.57 6.97
CA PRO A 50 -7.98 22.75 5.80
C PRO A 50 -9.26 21.90 5.94
N ASP A 51 -10.24 22.15 5.06
CA ASP A 51 -11.45 21.34 4.96
C ASP A 51 -11.13 19.96 4.36
N ALA A 52 -10.55 19.10 5.19
CA ALA A 52 -10.10 17.76 4.87
C ALA A 52 -10.22 16.87 6.10
N SER A 53 -10.13 15.55 5.91
CA SER A 53 -10.20 14.61 7.02
C SER A 53 -9.02 14.80 7.99
N ALA A 54 -9.33 14.94 9.28
CA ALA A 54 -8.33 15.04 10.36
C ALA A 54 -7.78 13.67 10.81
N ALA A 55 -8.14 12.57 10.14
CA ALA A 55 -7.81 11.21 10.56
C ALA A 55 -6.29 10.96 10.71
N MET A 56 -5.46 11.70 9.97
CA MET A 56 -3.99 11.56 9.98
C MET A 56 -3.30 12.46 11.00
N LEU A 57 -4.03 13.31 11.70
CA LEU A 57 -3.44 14.34 12.56
C LEU A 57 -3.13 13.86 13.97
N ASN A 58 -3.48 12.63 14.38
CA ASN A 58 -3.33 12.18 15.76
C ASN A 58 -3.13 10.65 15.86
N GLY A 59 -2.63 10.19 17.00
CA GLY A 59 -2.55 8.77 17.33
C GLY A 59 -1.59 7.98 16.43
N GLU A 60 -1.96 6.74 16.12
CA GLU A 60 -1.09 5.80 15.41
C GLU A 60 -0.81 6.21 13.96
N ALA A 61 -1.79 6.84 13.29
CA ALA A 61 -1.60 7.39 11.94
C ALA A 61 -0.46 8.42 11.89
N LEU A 62 -0.41 9.29 12.91
CA LEU A 62 0.62 10.31 13.03
C LEU A 62 1.98 9.72 13.41
N LYS A 63 2.01 8.72 14.29
CA LYS A 63 3.26 8.00 14.62
C LYS A 63 3.83 7.29 13.40
N SER A 64 2.96 6.60 12.67
CA SER A 64 3.31 5.88 11.44
C SER A 64 3.89 6.80 10.38
N SER A 65 3.44 8.07 10.30
CA SER A 65 4.02 9.01 9.33
C SER A 65 5.48 9.38 9.62
N MET A 66 5.95 9.14 10.84
CA MET A 66 7.33 9.38 11.28
C MET A 66 8.18 8.12 11.36
N ALA A 67 7.62 6.94 11.12
CA ALA A 67 8.30 5.67 11.36
C ALA A 67 9.60 5.50 10.55
N GLU A 68 9.61 6.04 9.32
CA GLU A 68 10.77 5.99 8.42
C GLU A 68 11.67 7.22 8.51
N LEU A 69 11.38 8.16 9.42
CA LEU A 69 12.20 9.36 9.62
C LEU A 69 13.37 9.06 10.57
N LYS A 70 14.58 9.22 10.06
CA LYS A 70 15.85 8.97 10.77
C LYS A 70 16.75 10.18 10.74
N ASP A 71 17.80 10.16 11.55
CA ASP A 71 18.89 11.14 11.53
C ASP A 71 18.44 12.60 11.63
N LEU A 72 17.34 12.87 12.35
CA LEU A 72 16.84 14.23 12.54
C LEU A 72 17.87 15.09 13.28
N GLN A 73 18.34 16.14 12.62
CA GLN A 73 19.28 17.12 13.18
C GLN A 73 18.82 18.54 12.86
N THR A 74 19.12 19.47 13.77
CA THR A 74 18.98 20.90 13.50
C THR A 74 20.30 21.39 12.92
N GLU A 75 20.32 21.77 11.65
CA GLU A 75 21.54 22.22 10.96
C GLU A 75 21.93 23.63 11.39
N GLY A 76 20.94 24.49 11.61
CA GLY A 76 21.18 25.87 11.96
C GLY A 76 19.93 26.64 12.37
N VAL A 77 20.16 27.76 13.05
CA VAL A 77 19.14 28.76 13.37
C VAL A 77 19.64 30.11 12.88
N THR A 78 18.97 30.67 11.88
CA THR A 78 19.30 31.97 11.31
C THR A 78 18.31 33.00 11.84
N ILE A 79 18.78 33.99 12.60
CA ILE A 79 17.95 35.08 13.11
C ILE A 79 18.08 36.28 12.18
N THR A 80 16.95 36.86 11.80
CA THR A 80 16.85 37.99 10.87
C THR A 80 15.95 39.09 11.45
N ASP A 81 15.75 40.16 10.69
CA ASP A 81 14.81 41.24 11.02
C ASP A 81 15.01 41.82 12.44
N GLY A 82 16.25 42.21 12.74
CA GLY A 82 16.59 42.81 14.04
C GLY A 82 16.41 41.90 15.27
N GLY A 83 16.21 40.59 15.08
CA GLY A 83 15.96 39.65 16.17
C GLY A 83 14.51 39.18 16.29
N GLU A 84 13.62 39.62 15.41
CA GLU A 84 12.18 39.33 15.50
C GLU A 84 11.74 38.14 14.63
N ARG A 85 12.59 37.70 13.68
CA ARG A 85 12.34 36.54 12.82
C ARG A 85 13.47 35.52 12.92
N ALA A 86 13.12 34.25 12.76
CA ALA A 86 14.09 33.16 12.72
C ALA A 86 13.70 32.09 11.71
N THR A 87 14.70 31.49 11.07
CA THR A 87 14.56 30.29 10.27
C THR A 87 15.34 29.16 10.94
N VAL A 88 14.67 28.03 11.19
CA VAL A 88 15.29 26.82 11.73
C VAL A 88 15.28 25.77 10.64
N THR A 89 16.46 25.37 10.18
CA THR A 89 16.63 24.32 9.18
C THR A 89 16.87 23.00 9.89
N VAL A 90 16.06 22.00 9.57
CA VAL A 90 16.25 20.62 10.04
C VAL A 90 16.53 19.70 8.87
N SER A 91 17.53 18.84 9.01
CA SER A 91 17.79 17.75 8.08
C SER A 91 17.45 16.40 8.69
N TYR A 92 17.07 15.46 7.84
CA TYR A 92 16.66 14.11 8.22
C TYR A 92 16.73 13.20 7.00
N THR A 93 16.72 11.89 7.25
CA THR A 93 16.52 10.87 6.23
C THR A 93 15.06 10.43 6.28
N LEU A 94 14.33 10.51 5.17
CA LEU A 94 12.95 10.02 5.08
C LEU A 94 12.88 8.94 3.99
N ALA A 95 12.49 7.72 4.37
CA ALA A 95 12.47 6.56 3.46
C ALA A 95 13.80 6.34 2.70
N GLY A 96 14.93 6.58 3.38
CA GLY A 96 16.27 6.41 2.81
C GLY A 96 16.79 7.60 2.01
N GLU A 97 15.99 8.65 1.79
CA GLU A 97 16.41 9.84 1.06
C GLU A 97 16.74 11.00 2.02
N PRO A 98 17.87 11.70 1.82
CA PRO A 98 18.19 12.90 2.60
C PRO A 98 17.24 14.04 2.23
N GLN A 99 16.65 14.66 3.24
CA GLN A 99 15.67 15.73 3.12
C GLN A 99 16.01 16.86 4.10
N SER A 100 15.48 18.05 3.83
CA SER A 100 15.59 19.21 4.71
C SER A 100 14.28 20.01 4.69
N THR A 101 13.94 20.59 5.83
CA THR A 101 12.75 21.43 6.00
C THR A 101 13.12 22.69 6.77
N ASP A 102 12.73 23.84 6.22
CA ASP A 102 12.84 25.12 6.88
C ASP A 102 11.54 25.46 7.64
N PHE A 103 11.69 25.72 8.93
CA PHE A 103 10.63 26.29 9.75
C PHE A 103 10.87 27.78 9.92
N GLN A 104 9.90 28.58 9.49
CA GLN A 104 9.89 30.03 9.72
C GLN A 104 9.22 30.32 11.05
N LEU A 105 9.79 31.24 11.84
CA LEU A 105 9.27 31.63 13.13
C LEU A 105 9.31 33.15 13.31
N HIS A 106 8.38 33.66 14.11
CA HIS A 106 8.39 35.04 14.58
C HIS A 106 8.34 35.08 16.11
N LYS A 107 8.86 36.17 16.67
CA LYS A 107 8.83 36.44 18.10
C LYS A 107 7.45 36.93 18.52
N VAL A 108 6.88 36.31 19.54
CA VAL A 108 5.53 36.60 20.07
C VAL A 108 5.54 37.26 21.46
N GLY A 109 6.73 37.62 21.94
CA GLY A 109 6.91 38.32 23.23
C GLY A 109 8.09 37.78 24.02
N SER A 110 8.07 38.01 25.33
CA SER A 110 9.14 37.57 26.24
C SER A 110 8.57 37.01 27.54
N HIS A 111 9.11 35.88 28.01
CA HIS A 111 8.86 35.37 29.34
C HIS A 111 9.81 36.06 30.34
N TRP A 112 9.24 36.63 31.40
CA TRP A 112 9.95 37.40 32.44
C TRP A 112 10.85 38.54 31.92
N GLY A 113 10.57 39.06 30.72
CA GLY A 113 11.28 40.21 30.13
C GLY A 113 12.68 39.92 29.60
N VAL A 114 13.16 38.68 29.67
CA VAL A 114 14.52 38.29 29.24
C VAL A 114 14.56 37.08 28.31
N PHE A 115 13.44 36.36 28.14
CA PHE A 115 13.39 35.13 27.34
C PHE A 115 12.42 35.26 26.19
N ASP A 116 12.94 35.44 24.98
CA ASP A 116 12.12 35.54 23.79
C ASP A 116 11.24 34.29 23.61
N ARG A 117 9.97 34.51 23.30
CA ARG A 117 9.01 33.47 22.92
C ARG A 117 8.84 33.48 21.42
N TRP A 118 8.79 32.30 20.83
CA TRP A 118 8.72 32.11 19.38
C TRP A 118 7.48 31.30 19.00
N ALA A 119 6.89 31.61 17.86
CA ALA A 119 5.82 30.83 17.24
C ALA A 119 6.20 30.47 15.80
N ILE A 120 5.76 29.30 15.34
CA ILE A 120 6.01 28.83 13.97
C ILE A 120 4.98 29.46 13.01
N ASP A 121 5.45 29.89 11.84
CA ASP A 121 4.66 30.43 10.73
C ASP A 121 4.33 29.32 9.73
N ALA A 122 3.41 28.42 10.07
CA ALA A 122 3.11 27.25 9.25
C ALA A 122 2.02 27.46 8.18
N GLY A 123 1.20 28.51 8.28
CA GLY A 123 0.08 28.73 7.36
C GLY A 123 -1.00 27.64 7.46
N ALA A 124 -1.47 27.11 6.34
CA ALA A 124 -2.40 25.99 6.28
C ALA A 124 -1.65 24.66 6.11
N LEU A 125 -2.18 23.58 6.73
CA LEU A 125 -1.57 22.25 6.59
C LEU A 125 -1.62 21.75 5.14
N PRO A 126 -0.58 21.00 4.71
CA PRO A 126 -0.66 20.23 3.47
C PRO A 126 -1.76 19.18 3.55
N THR A 127 -2.19 18.71 2.37
CA THR A 127 -3.16 17.62 2.23
C THR A 127 -2.58 16.49 1.39
N VAL A 128 -2.97 15.27 1.71
CA VAL A 128 -2.82 14.10 0.82
C VAL A 128 -4.19 13.83 0.22
N HIS A 129 -4.29 13.89 -1.10
CA HIS A 129 -5.50 13.57 -1.85
C HIS A 129 -5.41 12.12 -2.31
N LEU A 130 -6.28 11.28 -1.76
CA LEU A 130 -6.35 9.86 -2.05
C LEU A 130 -7.42 9.60 -3.10
N THR A 131 -7.03 9.01 -4.23
CA THR A 131 -7.95 8.57 -5.29
C THR A 131 -7.97 7.06 -5.39
N SER A 132 -9.15 6.51 -5.68
CA SER A 132 -9.36 5.08 -5.81
C SER A 132 -10.42 4.80 -6.87
N GLY A 133 -10.14 3.87 -7.78
CA GLY A 133 -11.03 3.61 -8.91
C GLY A 133 -12.32 2.84 -8.57
N ALA A 134 -12.39 2.19 -7.40
CA ALA A 134 -13.52 1.31 -7.05
C ALA A 134 -13.68 1.00 -5.55
N VAL A 135 -12.90 1.61 -4.65
CA VAL A 135 -12.91 1.23 -3.22
C VAL A 135 -13.36 2.37 -2.32
N GLU A 136 -14.31 2.09 -1.43
CA GLU A 136 -14.84 3.11 -0.52
C GLU A 136 -14.07 3.19 0.81
N ALA A 137 -13.05 2.35 0.97
CA ALA A 137 -12.21 2.33 2.16
C ALA A 137 -10.78 1.92 1.81
N ALA A 138 -9.83 2.38 2.61
CA ALA A 138 -8.42 2.01 2.50
C ALA A 138 -7.75 2.02 3.87
N THR A 139 -6.51 1.56 3.95
CA THR A 139 -5.67 1.73 5.12
C THR A 139 -4.59 2.77 4.81
N LEU A 140 -4.64 3.92 5.46
CA LEU A 140 -3.64 4.98 5.35
C LEU A 140 -2.88 5.04 6.67
N ASN A 141 -1.56 4.82 6.64
CA ASN A 141 -0.70 4.81 7.84
C ASN A 141 -1.29 3.97 9.00
N SER A 142 -1.56 2.69 8.72
CA SER A 142 -2.11 1.72 9.69
C SER A 142 -3.52 2.04 10.20
N THR A 143 -4.20 3.04 9.63
CA THR A 143 -5.55 3.46 10.04
C THR A 143 -6.53 3.25 8.91
N LYS A 144 -7.65 2.57 9.19
CA LYS A 144 -8.75 2.44 8.23
C LYS A 144 -9.42 3.78 8.02
N VAL A 145 -9.56 4.18 6.77
CA VAL A 145 -10.18 5.44 6.35
C VAL A 145 -11.22 5.19 5.28
N ALA A 146 -12.28 5.99 5.29
CA ALA A 146 -13.27 6.00 4.22
C ALA A 146 -12.79 6.88 3.06
N VAL A 147 -13.05 6.43 1.84
CA VAL A 147 -12.75 7.08 0.56
C VAL A 147 -14.07 7.17 -0.23
N ALA A 148 -15.02 7.92 0.33
CA ALA A 148 -16.35 8.08 -0.26
C ALA A 148 -16.25 8.64 -1.69
N ASP A 149 -17.10 8.16 -2.59
CA ASP A 149 -17.13 8.55 -4.00
C ASP A 149 -15.80 8.30 -4.75
N GLY A 150 -14.92 7.46 -4.21
CA GLY A 150 -13.63 7.12 -4.80
C GLY A 150 -12.53 8.13 -4.57
N GLU A 151 -12.77 9.24 -3.85
CA GLU A 151 -11.74 10.23 -3.54
C GLU A 151 -11.87 10.85 -2.14
N ARG A 152 -10.74 11.16 -1.50
CA ARG A 152 -10.75 11.82 -0.19
C ARG A 152 -9.46 12.55 0.12
N SER A 153 -9.57 13.79 0.60
CA SER A 153 -8.43 14.55 1.12
C SER A 153 -8.25 14.37 2.63
N PHE A 154 -6.99 14.25 3.05
CA PHE A 154 -6.57 14.16 4.44
C PHE A 154 -5.61 15.30 4.78
N ALA A 155 -5.91 16.05 5.84
CA ALA A 155 -4.96 17.01 6.39
C ALA A 155 -3.81 16.26 7.07
N VAL A 156 -2.58 16.72 6.84
CA VAL A 156 -1.38 16.01 7.28
C VAL A 156 -0.36 16.95 7.93
N LEU A 157 0.44 16.42 8.85
CA LEU A 157 1.58 17.09 9.44
C LEU A 157 2.85 16.81 8.62
N TYR A 158 3.84 17.69 8.70
CA TYR A 158 5.08 17.57 7.93
C TYR A 158 6.32 17.83 8.80
N PRO A 159 7.46 17.21 8.50
CA PRO A 159 7.63 16.18 7.48
C PRO A 159 7.00 14.85 7.88
N GLY A 160 6.56 14.07 6.90
CA GLY A 160 5.97 12.75 7.14
C GLY A 160 5.79 11.95 5.84
N ARG A 161 5.74 10.62 5.98
CA ARG A 161 5.42 9.70 4.89
C ARG A 161 4.02 9.15 5.06
N TYR A 162 3.26 9.12 3.98
CA TYR A 162 1.88 8.66 3.96
C TYR A 162 1.75 7.50 3.00
N THR A 163 1.51 6.32 3.56
CA THR A 163 1.46 5.05 2.84
C THR A 163 0.04 4.51 2.86
N VAL A 164 -0.53 4.29 1.67
CA VAL A 164 -1.82 3.63 1.51
C VAL A 164 -1.63 2.16 1.13
N THR A 165 -2.44 1.30 1.73
CA THR A 165 -2.61 -0.10 1.36
C THR A 165 -4.09 -0.43 1.27
N TYR A 166 -4.41 -1.45 0.48
CA TYR A 166 -5.76 -1.99 0.37
C TYR A 166 -5.69 -3.51 0.20
N GLU A 167 -6.55 -4.24 0.90
CA GLU A 167 -6.66 -5.68 0.77
C GLU A 167 -8.11 -6.12 1.02
N SER A 168 -8.60 -7.03 0.19
CA SER A 168 -9.92 -7.65 0.26
C SER A 168 -9.85 -9.05 -0.34
N ALA A 169 -10.95 -9.82 -0.27
CA ALA A 169 -10.99 -11.16 -0.85
C ALA A 169 -10.68 -11.16 -2.36
N LEU A 170 -11.08 -10.10 -3.08
CA LEU A 170 -10.90 -9.98 -4.53
C LEU A 170 -9.70 -9.13 -4.93
N TYR A 171 -9.51 -7.98 -4.28
CA TYR A 171 -8.52 -6.99 -4.71
C TYR A 171 -7.48 -6.74 -3.62
N SER A 172 -6.25 -6.54 -4.06
CA SER A 172 -5.16 -5.97 -3.29
C SER A 172 -4.68 -4.67 -3.95
N ALA A 173 -3.96 -3.84 -3.22
CA ALA A 173 -3.17 -2.76 -3.78
C ALA A 173 -1.82 -2.74 -3.07
N GLY A 174 -0.74 -2.80 -3.85
CA GLY A 174 0.61 -2.65 -3.32
C GLY A 174 0.76 -1.32 -2.57
N SER A 175 1.66 -1.28 -1.59
CA SER A 175 1.92 -0.08 -0.80
C SER A 175 2.36 1.08 -1.70
N GLN A 176 1.54 2.12 -1.77
CA GLN A 176 1.89 3.40 -2.43
C GLN A 176 2.18 4.42 -1.35
N SER A 177 3.24 5.20 -1.52
CA SER A 177 3.69 6.16 -0.50
C SER A 177 4.04 7.50 -1.11
N VAL A 178 3.71 8.58 -0.39
CA VAL A 178 4.17 9.94 -0.70
C VAL A 178 4.88 10.55 0.50
N ASN A 179 5.90 11.36 0.22
CA ASN A 179 6.63 12.12 1.22
C ASN A 179 6.12 13.57 1.21
N VAL A 180 5.67 14.06 2.36
CA VAL A 180 5.26 15.45 2.55
C VAL A 180 6.32 16.12 3.42
N THR A 181 7.12 17.01 2.86
CA THR A 181 8.29 17.60 3.54
C THR A 181 8.10 19.06 3.96
N ALA A 182 7.09 19.75 3.41
CA ALA A 182 6.79 21.15 3.71
C ALA A 182 5.30 21.47 3.48
N ALA A 183 4.84 22.58 4.06
CA ALA A 183 3.54 23.18 3.73
C ALA A 183 3.65 23.95 2.41
N THR A 184 3.33 23.29 1.29
CA THR A 184 3.35 23.92 -0.05
C THR A 184 1.99 24.50 -0.47
N GLY A 185 0.93 24.25 0.32
CA GLY A 185 -0.45 24.62 -0.02
C GLY A 185 -1.05 23.81 -1.17
N GLN A 186 -0.29 22.88 -1.76
CA GLN A 186 -0.76 21.97 -2.80
C GLN A 186 -1.07 20.59 -2.22
N ALA A 187 -2.09 19.94 -2.77
CA ALA A 187 -2.39 18.55 -2.44
C ALA A 187 -1.32 17.64 -3.05
N THR A 188 -0.90 16.64 -2.28
CA THR A 188 -0.05 15.56 -2.77
C THR A 188 -0.95 14.39 -3.18
N GLU A 189 -0.88 14.01 -4.44
CA GLU A 189 -1.70 12.93 -5.02
C GLU A 189 -1.21 11.56 -4.59
N LEU A 190 -2.12 10.69 -4.16
CA LEU A 190 -1.88 9.29 -3.83
C LEU A 190 -2.99 8.45 -4.44
N THR A 191 -2.65 7.44 -5.25
CA THR A 191 -3.64 6.63 -5.97
C THR A 191 -3.57 5.17 -5.56
N ILE A 192 -4.73 4.54 -5.39
CA ILE A 192 -4.85 3.10 -5.15
C ILE A 192 -4.99 2.38 -6.49
N ALA A 193 -3.94 1.68 -6.91
CA ALA A 193 -3.96 0.78 -8.06
C ALA A 193 -4.36 -0.63 -7.61
N LEU A 194 -5.57 -1.05 -7.99
CA LEU A 194 -6.09 -2.37 -7.63
C LEU A 194 -5.50 -3.46 -8.53
N GLU A 195 -5.13 -4.56 -7.89
CA GLU A 195 -4.67 -5.80 -8.51
C GLU A 195 -5.47 -6.98 -7.95
N PRO A 196 -5.49 -8.13 -8.65
CA PRO A 196 -6.03 -9.37 -8.07
C PRO A 196 -5.30 -9.75 -6.78
N SER A 197 -6.07 -10.00 -5.71
CA SER A 197 -5.52 -10.49 -4.45
C SER A 197 -4.96 -11.91 -4.61
N GLU A 198 -4.07 -12.31 -3.70
CA GLU A 198 -3.58 -13.70 -3.64
C GLU A 198 -4.71 -14.69 -3.31
N THR A 199 -5.71 -14.25 -2.56
CA THR A 199 -6.90 -15.07 -2.26
C THR A 199 -7.74 -15.32 -3.51
N ALA A 200 -7.94 -14.30 -4.35
CA ALA A 200 -8.64 -14.44 -5.63
C ALA A 200 -7.88 -15.37 -6.59
N LYS A 201 -6.56 -15.18 -6.73
CA LYS A 201 -5.69 -16.03 -7.57
C LYS A 201 -5.76 -17.49 -7.13
N ALA A 202 -5.62 -17.76 -5.83
CA ALA A 202 -5.70 -19.11 -5.28
C ALA A 202 -7.07 -19.74 -5.50
N SER A 203 -8.16 -18.98 -5.32
CA SER A 203 -9.53 -19.45 -5.58
C SER A 203 -9.74 -19.85 -7.05
N VAL A 204 -9.25 -19.04 -8.00
CA VAL A 204 -9.32 -19.38 -9.43
C VAL A 204 -8.52 -20.63 -9.73
N GLN A 205 -7.29 -20.75 -9.21
CA GLN A 205 -6.47 -21.94 -9.40
C GLN A 205 -7.15 -23.21 -8.88
N GLN A 206 -7.83 -23.12 -7.73
CA GLN A 206 -8.58 -24.24 -7.15
C GLN A 206 -9.79 -24.64 -8.03
N GLN A 207 -10.53 -23.67 -8.56
CA GLN A 207 -11.65 -23.92 -9.47
C GLN A 207 -11.19 -24.57 -10.77
N VAL A 208 -10.07 -24.09 -11.34
CA VAL A 208 -9.44 -24.69 -12.52
C VAL A 208 -9.03 -26.13 -12.26
N GLY A 209 -8.39 -26.40 -11.12
CA GLY A 209 -8.01 -27.75 -10.71
C GLY A 209 -9.23 -28.68 -10.62
N THR A 210 -10.26 -28.25 -9.90
CA THR A 210 -11.51 -29.02 -9.72
C THR A 210 -12.20 -29.31 -11.05
N TYR A 211 -12.23 -28.35 -11.97
CA TYR A 211 -12.77 -28.53 -13.31
C TYR A 211 -11.99 -29.60 -14.09
N LEU A 212 -10.66 -29.52 -14.12
CA LEU A 212 -9.83 -30.48 -14.84
C LEU A 212 -9.84 -31.88 -14.22
N ASP A 213 -9.89 -31.97 -12.88
CA ASP A 213 -10.11 -33.24 -12.16
C ASP A 213 -11.43 -33.88 -12.60
N SER A 214 -12.52 -33.08 -12.67
CA SER A 214 -13.82 -33.58 -13.13
C SER A 214 -13.77 -34.09 -14.58
N CYS A 215 -13.02 -33.42 -15.45
CA CYS A 215 -12.76 -33.86 -16.82
C CYS A 215 -12.02 -35.20 -16.85
N ALA A 216 -10.99 -35.37 -16.01
CA ALA A 216 -10.21 -36.60 -15.97
C ALA A 216 -11.00 -37.83 -15.47
N THR A 217 -12.14 -37.63 -14.81
CA THR A 217 -13.03 -38.74 -14.43
C THR A 217 -13.89 -39.28 -15.58
N GLN A 218 -13.93 -38.60 -16.73
CA GLN A 218 -14.76 -39.01 -17.85
C GLN A 218 -14.09 -40.14 -18.65
N ASN A 219 -14.77 -41.28 -18.73
CA ASN A 219 -14.35 -42.45 -19.52
C ASN A 219 -14.71 -42.25 -21.01
N SER A 220 -13.98 -41.38 -21.70
CA SER A 220 -14.19 -41.04 -23.11
C SER A 220 -12.88 -40.55 -23.75
N LEU A 221 -12.66 -40.85 -25.03
CA LEU A 221 -11.60 -40.22 -25.83
C LEU A 221 -11.85 -38.72 -26.08
N TYR A 222 -13.13 -38.32 -26.02
CA TYR A 222 -13.60 -36.93 -26.17
C TYR A 222 -14.45 -36.56 -24.94
N PRO A 223 -13.83 -36.24 -23.80
CA PRO A 223 -14.54 -35.76 -22.63
C PRO A 223 -15.36 -34.51 -22.95
N SER A 224 -16.64 -34.48 -22.56
CA SER A 224 -17.54 -33.38 -22.88
C SER A 224 -17.20 -32.15 -22.05
N GLY A 225 -17.07 -31.00 -22.74
CA GLY A 225 -16.79 -29.72 -22.10
C GLY A 225 -15.42 -29.68 -21.44
N CYS A 226 -14.42 -30.35 -22.02
CA CYS A 226 -13.05 -30.43 -21.51
C CYS A 226 -12.06 -29.94 -22.56
N PRO A 227 -10.90 -29.39 -22.14
CA PRO A 227 -9.98 -28.75 -23.06
C PRO A 227 -9.05 -29.73 -23.79
N PHE A 228 -9.18 -31.04 -23.54
CA PHE A 228 -8.35 -32.09 -24.11
C PHE A 228 -9.19 -33.21 -24.69
N GLU A 229 -8.68 -33.82 -25.75
CA GLU A 229 -9.24 -34.96 -26.46
C GLU A 229 -8.10 -35.77 -27.09
N TYR A 230 -8.39 -37.01 -27.47
CA TYR A 230 -7.44 -37.87 -28.19
C TYR A 230 -8.13 -38.52 -29.39
N ASP A 231 -7.77 -38.07 -30.60
CA ASP A 231 -8.28 -38.65 -31.83
C ASP A 231 -7.60 -40.00 -32.11
N PHE A 232 -8.43 -41.04 -32.15
CA PHE A 232 -7.99 -42.40 -32.35
C PHE A 232 -9.00 -43.16 -33.23
N SER A 233 -8.52 -43.62 -34.39
CA SER A 233 -9.36 -44.29 -35.38
C SER A 233 -9.53 -45.80 -35.15
N GLY A 234 -8.88 -46.37 -34.14
CA GLY A 234 -8.96 -47.80 -33.82
C GLY A 234 -10.12 -48.15 -32.89
N ARG A 235 -10.09 -49.36 -32.32
CA ARG A 235 -11.10 -49.83 -31.36
C ARG A 235 -10.52 -49.80 -29.95
N VAL A 236 -11.17 -49.06 -29.05
CA VAL A 236 -10.92 -49.15 -27.61
C VAL A 236 -11.59 -50.41 -27.07
N ASP A 237 -10.86 -51.16 -26.25
CA ASP A 237 -11.33 -52.31 -25.48
C ASP A 237 -11.21 -52.00 -23.98
N GLY A 238 -12.34 -51.90 -23.29
CA GLY A 238 -12.39 -51.49 -21.88
C GLY A 238 -12.50 -49.97 -21.68
N ASP A 239 -11.91 -49.48 -20.58
CA ASP A 239 -12.06 -48.10 -20.11
C ASP A 239 -10.92 -47.20 -20.63
N VAL A 240 -11.27 -45.94 -20.89
CA VAL A 240 -10.35 -44.83 -21.09
C VAL A 240 -10.12 -44.13 -19.77
N THR A 241 -8.85 -43.98 -19.39
CA THR A 241 -8.45 -43.26 -18.18
C THR A 241 -7.68 -42.02 -18.55
N TRP A 242 -7.98 -40.93 -17.85
CA TRP A 242 -7.26 -39.66 -17.96
C TRP A 242 -6.63 -39.30 -16.62
N SER A 243 -5.47 -38.66 -16.66
CA SER A 243 -4.87 -38.01 -15.51
C SER A 243 -4.26 -36.67 -15.92
N ILE A 244 -4.38 -35.66 -15.06
CA ILE A 244 -3.72 -34.36 -15.29
C ILE A 244 -2.32 -34.44 -14.71
N THR A 245 -1.31 -34.47 -15.58
CA THR A 245 0.10 -34.57 -15.17
C THR A 245 0.72 -33.19 -14.93
N SER A 246 0.17 -32.15 -15.54
CA SER A 246 0.56 -30.76 -15.31
C SER A 246 -0.64 -29.83 -15.34
N TYR A 247 -0.93 -29.20 -14.21
CA TYR A 247 -2.03 -28.24 -14.11
C TYR A 247 -1.62 -26.87 -14.68
N PRO A 248 -2.46 -26.26 -15.54
CA PRO A 248 -2.23 -24.90 -16.01
C PRO A 248 -2.22 -23.91 -14.83
N GLN A 249 -1.39 -22.87 -14.96
CA GLN A 249 -1.28 -21.73 -14.05
C GLN A 249 -1.66 -20.45 -14.80
N PRO A 250 -2.96 -20.19 -15.05
CA PRO A 250 -3.39 -19.00 -15.76
C PRO A 250 -3.07 -17.73 -14.96
N ALA A 251 -2.56 -16.71 -15.64
CA ALA A 251 -2.43 -15.39 -15.05
C ALA A 251 -3.83 -14.79 -14.81
N VAL A 252 -4.12 -14.36 -13.59
CA VAL A 252 -5.35 -13.63 -13.28
C VAL A 252 -4.99 -12.14 -13.24
N THR A 253 -5.63 -11.34 -14.09
CA THR A 253 -5.35 -9.90 -14.23
C THR A 253 -6.61 -9.07 -14.12
N LEU A 254 -6.43 -7.79 -13.77
CA LEU A 254 -7.48 -6.78 -13.73
C LEU A 254 -7.08 -5.62 -14.66
N ALA A 255 -7.68 -5.55 -15.84
CA ALA A 255 -7.40 -4.54 -16.84
C ALA A 255 -8.59 -3.57 -16.96
N GLY A 256 -8.39 -2.30 -16.57
CA GLY A 256 -9.46 -1.29 -16.64
C GLY A 256 -10.73 -1.68 -15.86
N GLY A 257 -10.58 -2.39 -14.74
CA GLY A 257 -11.69 -2.92 -13.94
C GLY A 257 -12.32 -4.21 -14.46
N THR A 258 -11.82 -4.76 -15.57
CA THR A 258 -12.28 -6.04 -16.14
C THR A 258 -11.37 -7.17 -15.72
N TRP A 259 -11.96 -8.25 -15.22
CA TRP A 259 -11.24 -9.47 -14.85
C TRP A 259 -10.88 -10.30 -16.08
N GLU A 260 -9.64 -10.72 -16.18
CA GLU A 260 -9.13 -11.47 -17.32
C GLU A 260 -8.37 -12.73 -16.85
N LEU A 261 -8.55 -13.82 -17.61
CA LEU A 261 -7.82 -15.07 -17.44
C LEU A 261 -6.84 -15.23 -18.61
N GLY A 262 -5.55 -15.17 -18.32
CA GLY A 262 -4.51 -15.45 -19.28
C GLY A 262 -4.58 -16.89 -19.78
N LYS A 263 -4.32 -17.10 -21.06
CA LYS A 263 -4.18 -18.45 -21.64
C LYS A 263 -3.00 -19.16 -20.97
N SER A 264 -3.19 -20.43 -20.66
CA SER A 264 -2.17 -21.27 -20.03
C SER A 264 -2.28 -22.70 -20.53
N GLN A 265 -1.14 -23.38 -20.62
CA GLN A 265 -1.08 -24.75 -21.06
C GLN A 265 -1.09 -25.73 -19.89
N GLY A 266 -1.75 -26.86 -20.09
CA GLY A 266 -1.72 -28.01 -19.20
C GLY A 266 -1.38 -29.27 -19.98
N THR A 267 -1.13 -30.35 -19.24
CA THR A 267 -0.83 -31.65 -19.81
C THR A 267 -1.69 -32.71 -19.14
N ALA A 268 -2.33 -33.54 -19.96
CA ALA A 268 -3.03 -34.74 -19.54
C ALA A 268 -2.34 -35.98 -20.12
N GLU A 269 -2.45 -37.10 -19.44
CA GLU A 269 -2.08 -38.41 -19.95
C GLU A 269 -3.35 -39.23 -20.12
N ILE A 270 -3.49 -39.84 -21.30
CA ILE A 270 -4.55 -40.79 -21.61
C ILE A 270 -3.97 -42.20 -21.61
N SER A 271 -4.71 -43.15 -21.04
CA SER A 271 -4.35 -44.57 -21.07
C SER A 271 -5.57 -45.45 -21.31
N PHE A 272 -5.47 -46.34 -22.30
CA PHE A 272 -6.52 -47.29 -22.68
C PHE A 272 -5.93 -48.51 -23.39
N THR A 273 -6.73 -49.56 -23.59
CA THR A 273 -6.34 -50.74 -24.36
C THR A 273 -6.93 -50.65 -25.78
N GLU A 274 -6.07 -50.71 -26.80
CA GLU A 274 -6.45 -50.85 -28.20
C GLU A 274 -6.69 -52.33 -28.55
N LEU A 275 -7.69 -52.60 -29.40
CA LEU A 275 -7.96 -53.88 -30.01
C LEU A 275 -7.73 -53.82 -31.54
N ASP A 276 -6.79 -54.64 -32.02
CA ASP A 276 -6.60 -54.88 -33.44
C ASP A 276 -7.76 -55.74 -33.97
N LEU A 277 -8.60 -55.15 -34.82
CA LEU A 277 -9.78 -55.81 -35.39
C LEU A 277 -9.46 -56.92 -36.40
N TYR A 278 -8.23 -56.99 -36.91
CA TYR A 278 -7.79 -58.04 -37.84
C TYR A 278 -7.17 -59.22 -37.11
N THR A 279 -6.32 -58.96 -36.11
CA THR A 279 -5.59 -60.03 -35.39
C THR A 279 -6.24 -60.44 -34.06
N GLY A 280 -7.15 -59.64 -33.52
CA GLY A 280 -7.78 -59.84 -32.21
C GLY A 280 -6.84 -59.63 -31.02
N LYS A 281 -5.63 -59.08 -31.24
CA LYS A 281 -4.68 -58.77 -30.18
C LYS A 281 -4.97 -57.42 -29.55
N THR A 282 -4.65 -57.30 -28.26
CA THR A 282 -4.77 -56.06 -27.51
C THR A 282 -3.41 -55.43 -27.23
N GLN A 283 -3.36 -54.11 -27.16
CA GLN A 283 -2.16 -53.34 -26.82
C GLN A 283 -2.51 -52.19 -25.88
N GLN A 284 -1.69 -51.95 -24.85
CA GLN A 284 -1.84 -50.76 -24.03
C GLN A 284 -1.32 -49.53 -24.78
N VAL A 285 -2.13 -48.48 -24.82
CA VAL A 285 -1.79 -47.16 -25.34
C VAL A 285 -1.70 -46.21 -24.16
N THR A 286 -0.60 -45.45 -24.09
CA THR A 286 -0.43 -44.35 -23.14
C THR A 286 0.16 -43.17 -23.89
N GLU A 287 -0.55 -42.05 -23.91
CA GLU A 287 -0.16 -40.87 -24.68
C GLU A 287 -0.28 -39.60 -23.85
N THR A 288 0.60 -38.65 -24.13
CA THR A 288 0.60 -37.34 -23.50
C THR A 288 -0.09 -36.33 -24.40
N VAL A 289 -1.13 -35.67 -23.89
CA VAL A 289 -1.92 -34.66 -24.59
C VAL A 289 -1.70 -33.31 -23.94
N THR A 290 -1.14 -32.37 -24.70
CA THR A 290 -1.04 -30.97 -24.28
C THR A 290 -2.31 -30.22 -24.68
N PHE A 291 -2.84 -29.40 -23.78
CA PHE A 291 -4.03 -28.60 -24.03
C PHE A 291 -3.84 -27.14 -23.61
N THR A 292 -4.71 -26.26 -24.12
CA THR A 292 -4.76 -24.85 -23.70
C THR A 292 -6.04 -24.61 -22.91
N LEU A 293 -5.91 -24.13 -21.69
CA LEU A 293 -7.03 -23.65 -20.90
C LEU A 293 -7.45 -22.25 -21.37
N ALA A 294 -8.74 -22.10 -21.61
CA ALA A 294 -9.38 -20.82 -21.85
C ALA A 294 -10.70 -20.74 -21.05
N GLY A 295 -11.12 -19.52 -20.74
CA GLY A 295 -12.36 -19.26 -20.02
C GLY A 295 -12.49 -17.79 -19.67
N SER A 296 -13.46 -17.50 -18.82
CA SER A 296 -13.76 -16.15 -18.33
C SER A 296 -13.85 -16.12 -16.82
N LEU A 297 -13.67 -14.91 -16.27
CA LEU A 297 -13.76 -14.64 -14.84
C LEU A 297 -14.84 -13.59 -14.60
N ALA A 298 -15.68 -13.83 -13.60
CA ALA A 298 -16.70 -12.88 -13.18
C ALA A 298 -16.75 -12.78 -11.64
N PRO A 299 -16.74 -11.56 -11.07
CA PRO A 299 -16.91 -11.40 -9.63
C PRO A 299 -18.37 -11.67 -9.24
N THR A 300 -18.56 -12.52 -8.23
CA THR A 300 -19.86 -12.85 -7.62
C THR A 300 -19.75 -12.64 -6.10
N GLY A 301 -20.16 -11.46 -5.62
CA GLY A 301 -19.94 -11.06 -4.23
C GLY A 301 -18.44 -10.97 -3.94
N ASP A 302 -17.98 -11.69 -2.92
CA ASP A 302 -16.57 -11.73 -2.50
C ASP A 302 -15.75 -12.83 -3.18
N GLN A 303 -16.30 -13.48 -4.21
CA GLN A 303 -15.63 -14.56 -4.94
C GLN A 303 -15.49 -14.26 -6.42
N LEU A 304 -14.43 -14.80 -7.02
CA LEU A 304 -14.20 -14.74 -8.46
C LEU A 304 -14.54 -16.10 -9.04
N THR A 305 -15.48 -16.16 -9.98
CA THR A 305 -15.96 -17.41 -10.58
C THR A 305 -15.29 -17.65 -11.92
N PHE A 306 -14.68 -18.83 -12.08
CA PHE A 306 -14.15 -19.32 -13.35
C PHE A 306 -15.24 -20.02 -14.16
N THR A 307 -15.41 -19.62 -15.42
CA THR A 307 -16.26 -20.32 -16.40
C THR A 307 -15.41 -20.78 -17.57
N PRO A 308 -15.29 -22.09 -17.83
CA PRO A 308 -14.50 -22.60 -18.95
C PRO A 308 -15.09 -22.17 -20.30
N ALA A 309 -14.22 -21.99 -21.29
CA ALA A 309 -14.65 -21.81 -22.66
C ALA A 309 -15.19 -23.13 -23.23
N PRO A 310 -16.17 -23.09 -24.15
CA PRO A 310 -16.68 -24.27 -24.85
C PRO A 310 -15.65 -24.88 -25.80
#